data_AF-A0A9D8SI21-F1
#
_entry.id   AF-A0A9D8SI21-F1
#
_cell.length_a   1.000
_cell.length_b   1.000
_cell.length_c   1.000
_cell.angle_alpha   90.00
_cell.angle_beta   90.00
_cell.angle_gamma   90.00
#
_symmetry.space_group_name_H-M   'P 1'
#
loop_
_entity.id
_entity.type
_entity.pdbx_description
1 polymer ?
#
loop_
_entity_poly.entity_id
_entity_poly.type
_entity_poly.pdbx_seq_one_letter_code
_entity_poly.pdbx_strand_id
1 'polypeptide(L)'
;MKISFLFRRLLPSSAALSGCAAVFLASAFLAAPSSGAAQNDSVLSLSDPAKLPVLGTVPAGYPDPKMTLTPDAFQTPPEGFGEVPFWWWSGDKLDKDRLAWQIRELHEKGVTGMQVNYAHKDTSQPHWPTFPNSPEIFTPEWWDFWAFAAEECGKYGMGIGLSTYTLDWTGTENLFNRIIYEDPAFHTRTLHLREVTDGNFTPSENSIGFWAYPFR
;
A
#
# COMPACT_ATOMS: atom_id res chain seq x y z
N MET A 1 23.55 0.22 36.06
CA MET A 1 23.56 1.15 34.92
C MET A 1 22.13 1.64 34.70
N LYS A 2 21.81 2.88 35.10
CA LYS A 2 20.48 3.47 34.88
C LYS A 2 20.56 4.34 33.63
N ILE A 3 19.88 3.94 32.56
CA ILE A 3 19.71 4.75 31.35
C ILE A 3 18.51 5.65 31.60
N SER A 4 18.73 6.96 31.66
CA SER A 4 17.65 7.96 31.76
C SER A 4 17.55 8.68 30.42
N PHE A 5 16.36 8.68 29.83
CA PHE A 5 16.10 9.31 28.54
C PHE A 5 15.74 10.78 28.75
N LEU A 6 16.57 11.68 28.24
CA LEU A 6 16.27 13.11 28.20
C LEU A 6 16.12 13.54 26.74
N PHE A 7 14.89 13.75 26.30
CA PHE A 7 14.60 14.29 24.98
C PHE A 7 14.75 15.82 25.01
N ARG A 8 15.70 16.37 24.23
CA ARG A 8 15.81 17.82 24.05
C ARG A 8 16.10 18.16 22.58
N ARG A 9 15.26 19.02 22.01
CA ARG A 9 15.36 19.52 20.63
C ARG A 9 16.47 20.58 20.57
N LEU A 10 17.43 20.43 19.66
CA LEU A 10 18.59 21.34 19.50
C LEU A 10 18.30 22.40 18.42
N LEU A 11 18.59 23.67 18.72
CA LEU A 11 18.80 24.76 17.76
C LEU A 11 20.19 25.37 18.01
N PRO A 12 20.86 25.95 16.99
CA PRO A 12 22.29 26.20 17.02
C PRO A 12 22.65 27.50 17.76
N SER A 13 23.77 27.47 18.50
CA SER A 13 24.33 28.64 19.21
C SER A 13 25.56 29.20 18.51
N SER A 14 25.69 30.52 18.44
CA SER A 14 26.99 31.19 18.34
C SER A 14 27.41 31.72 19.71
N ALA A 15 28.60 31.26 20.14
CA ALA A 15 29.53 31.80 21.15
C ALA A 15 29.05 32.15 22.58
N ALA A 16 29.66 31.41 23.51
CA ALA A 16 29.91 31.62 24.95
C ALA A 16 29.45 32.93 25.62
N LEU A 17 28.64 32.79 26.67
CA LEU A 17 28.86 33.45 27.97
C LEU A 17 28.09 32.71 29.08
N SER A 18 28.76 32.65 30.23
CA SER A 18 28.29 32.23 31.54
C SER A 18 27.00 32.94 31.97
N GLY A 19 26.09 32.21 32.62
CA GLY A 19 24.94 32.78 33.33
C GLY A 19 23.60 32.17 32.92
N CYS A 20 22.80 31.78 33.92
CA CYS A 20 21.42 31.34 33.75
C CYS A 20 20.62 32.30 32.85
N ALA A 21 20.15 31.84 31.69
CA ALA A 21 18.94 32.33 31.03
C ALA A 21 18.52 31.35 29.93
N ALA A 22 17.32 30.81 30.03
CA ALA A 22 16.65 30.08 28.96
C ALA A 22 16.23 31.08 27.86
N VAL A 23 16.57 30.80 26.61
CA VAL A 23 16.00 31.50 25.45
C VAL A 23 15.33 30.48 24.55
N PHE A 24 14.01 30.64 24.40
CA PHE A 24 13.11 29.85 23.57
C PHE A 24 13.08 30.42 22.15
N LEU A 25 13.12 29.56 21.14
CA LEU A 25 12.63 29.86 19.78
C LEU A 25 11.82 28.67 19.28
N ALA A 26 10.52 28.90 19.13
CA ALA A 26 9.58 27.98 18.54
C ALA A 26 9.62 28.15 17.01
N SER A 27 9.92 27.07 16.30
CA SER A 27 9.71 27.01 14.85
C SER A 27 8.44 26.21 14.58
N ALA A 28 7.40 26.94 14.18
CA ALA A 28 6.15 26.41 13.67
C ALA A 28 6.40 25.59 12.40
N PHE A 29 5.75 24.44 12.30
CA PHE A 29 5.58 23.74 11.03
C PHE A 29 4.70 24.60 10.12
N LEU A 30 5.31 25.27 9.14
CA LEU A 30 4.59 25.72 7.96
C LEU A 30 4.53 24.52 7.01
N ALA A 31 3.40 23.81 7.03
CA ALA A 31 3.01 23.00 5.89
C ALA A 31 2.93 23.93 4.68
N ALA A 32 3.84 23.77 3.73
CA ALA A 32 3.72 24.45 2.45
C ALA A 32 2.44 23.93 1.78
N PRO A 33 1.47 24.78 1.42
CA PRO A 33 0.33 24.35 0.64
C PRO A 33 0.86 24.01 -0.75
N SER A 34 0.82 22.74 -1.13
CA SER A 34 1.00 22.35 -2.53
C SER A 34 -0.16 22.95 -3.31
N SER A 35 0.16 24.00 -4.07
CA SER A 35 -0.77 24.66 -4.96
C SER A 35 -1.11 23.75 -6.14
N GLY A 36 -2.38 23.41 -6.28
CA GLY A 36 -3.01 23.29 -7.60
C GLY A 36 -3.13 21.90 -8.21
N ALA A 37 -3.94 21.05 -7.60
CA ALA A 37 -4.95 20.31 -8.35
C ALA A 37 -6.25 20.46 -7.57
N ALA A 38 -7.33 20.90 -8.21
CA ALA A 38 -8.65 20.86 -7.59
C ALA A 38 -8.97 19.39 -7.30
N GLN A 39 -8.66 18.92 -6.08
CA GLN A 39 -9.02 17.60 -5.62
C GLN A 39 -10.54 17.58 -5.56
N ASN A 40 -11.14 16.73 -6.38
CA ASN A 40 -12.56 16.46 -6.29
C ASN A 40 -12.76 15.68 -4.98
N ASP A 41 -13.16 16.38 -3.91
CA ASP A 41 -13.27 15.86 -2.53
C ASP A 41 -14.08 14.55 -2.43
N SER A 42 -14.94 14.27 -3.42
CA SER A 42 -15.74 13.05 -3.52
C SER A 42 -14.91 11.79 -3.73
N VAL A 43 -13.82 11.84 -4.51
CA VAL A 43 -13.00 10.67 -4.87
C VAL A 43 -12.11 10.23 -3.71
N LEU A 44 -11.62 11.17 -2.92
CA LEU A 44 -10.76 10.90 -1.75
C LEU A 44 -11.55 10.48 -0.50
N SER A 45 -12.89 10.65 -0.50
CA SER A 45 -13.72 10.24 0.64
C SER A 45 -13.67 8.73 0.89
N LEU A 46 -13.41 7.92 -0.15
CA LEU A 46 -13.24 6.46 -0.09
C LEU A 46 -11.84 6.03 0.39
N SER A 47 -10.87 6.95 0.44
CA SER A 47 -9.52 6.65 0.93
C SER A 47 -9.40 6.75 2.44
N ASP A 48 -10.40 7.30 3.12
CA ASP A 48 -10.46 7.42 4.57
C ASP A 48 -11.13 6.17 5.17
N PRO A 49 -10.37 5.25 5.80
CA PRO A 49 -10.92 4.01 6.34
C PRO A 49 -11.99 4.26 7.42
N ALA A 50 -11.99 5.43 8.06
CA ALA A 50 -13.01 5.79 9.04
C ALA A 50 -14.35 6.20 8.40
N LYS A 51 -14.36 6.49 7.09
CA LYS A 51 -15.55 6.86 6.31
C LYS A 51 -16.06 5.72 5.43
N LEU A 52 -15.36 4.59 5.40
CA LEU A 52 -15.83 3.42 4.69
C LEU A 52 -17.10 2.89 5.38
N PRO A 53 -18.16 2.58 4.62
CA PRO A 53 -19.33 1.93 5.19
C PRO A 53 -18.90 0.60 5.82
N VAL A 54 -19.35 0.34 7.05
CA VAL A 54 -19.20 -0.98 7.66
C VAL A 54 -19.98 -1.94 6.76
N LEU A 55 -19.27 -2.83 6.08
CA LEU A 55 -19.90 -3.91 5.32
C LEU A 55 -20.71 -4.76 6.33
N GLY A 56 -22.03 -4.62 6.31
CA GLY A 56 -22.93 -5.23 7.30
C GLY A 56 -22.98 -6.76 7.19
N THR A 57 -22.67 -7.29 6.00
CA THR A 57 -22.41 -8.70 5.73
C THR A 57 -20.93 -8.85 5.42
N VAL A 58 -20.30 -9.87 6.00
CA VAL A 58 -18.92 -10.22 5.64
C VAL A 58 -18.91 -10.47 4.11
N PRO A 59 -18.13 -9.71 3.32
CA PRO A 59 -18.15 -9.87 1.87
C PRO A 59 -17.73 -11.30 1.50
N ALA A 60 -18.33 -11.81 0.43
CA ALA A 60 -18.02 -13.15 -0.05
C ALA A 60 -16.51 -13.32 -0.27
N GLY A 61 -15.95 -14.39 0.28
CA GLY A 61 -14.51 -14.67 0.28
C GLY A 61 -13.75 -14.22 1.53
N TYR A 62 -14.43 -13.63 2.53
CA TYR A 62 -13.87 -13.41 3.86
C TYR A 62 -14.65 -14.25 4.88
N PRO A 63 -14.03 -15.18 5.61
CA PRO A 63 -14.74 -15.90 6.67
C PRO A 63 -14.96 -14.98 7.87
N ASP A 64 -16.08 -15.12 8.58
CA ASP A 64 -16.28 -14.43 9.86
C ASP A 64 -15.23 -14.93 10.87
N PRO A 65 -14.29 -14.07 11.33
CA PRO A 65 -13.24 -14.48 12.26
C PRO A 65 -13.78 -14.92 13.63
N LYS A 66 -15.05 -14.62 13.95
CA LYS A 66 -15.71 -15.02 15.21
C LYS A 66 -16.47 -16.33 15.07
N MET A 67 -16.51 -16.93 13.89
CA MET A 67 -17.24 -18.17 13.66
C MET A 67 -16.59 -19.36 14.38
N THR A 68 -17.42 -20.16 15.03
CA THR A 68 -17.00 -21.46 15.57
C THR A 68 -17.08 -22.52 14.47
N LEU A 69 -15.95 -23.13 14.11
CA LEU A 69 -15.90 -24.26 13.17
C LEU A 69 -16.43 -25.53 13.84
N THR A 70 -17.61 -25.98 13.42
CA THR A 70 -18.22 -27.25 13.86
C THR A 70 -17.98 -28.36 12.83
N PRO A 71 -18.11 -29.65 13.18
CA PRO A 71 -18.06 -30.74 12.21
C PRO A 71 -19.07 -30.57 11.05
N ASP A 72 -20.26 -30.06 11.34
CA ASP A 72 -21.28 -29.78 10.30
C ASP A 72 -20.83 -28.66 9.36
N ALA A 73 -20.22 -27.60 9.90
CA ALA A 73 -19.63 -26.52 9.11
C ALA A 73 -18.43 -26.99 8.27
N PHE A 74 -17.81 -28.12 8.60
CA PHE A 74 -16.78 -28.72 7.75
C PHE A 74 -17.38 -29.45 6.53
N GLN A 75 -18.52 -30.12 6.71
CA GLN A 75 -19.24 -30.78 5.62
C GLN A 75 -19.95 -29.78 4.70
N THR A 76 -20.40 -28.65 5.25
CA THR A 76 -21.02 -27.56 4.50
C THR A 76 -20.44 -26.22 4.97
N PRO A 77 -19.29 -25.81 4.40
CA PRO A 77 -18.63 -24.57 4.76
C PRO A 77 -19.55 -23.37 4.56
N PRO A 78 -19.65 -22.45 5.54
CA PRO A 78 -20.32 -21.19 5.33
C PRO A 78 -19.62 -20.32 4.30
N GLU A 79 -20.30 -19.26 3.88
CA GLU A 79 -19.74 -18.25 2.99
C GLU A 79 -18.43 -17.67 3.56
N GLY A 80 -17.49 -17.37 2.67
CA GLY A 80 -16.18 -16.85 3.04
C GLY A 80 -15.04 -17.88 3.07
N PHE A 81 -15.34 -19.18 3.05
CA PHE A 81 -14.33 -20.25 3.03
C PHE A 81 -14.06 -20.85 1.63
N GLY A 82 -14.61 -20.26 0.58
CA GLY A 82 -14.45 -20.76 -0.78
C GLY A 82 -13.11 -20.40 -1.42
N GLU A 83 -12.85 -21.03 -2.56
CA GLU A 83 -11.61 -20.81 -3.32
C GLU A 83 -11.58 -19.41 -3.95
N VAL A 84 -10.36 -18.86 -4.05
CA VAL A 84 -10.06 -17.59 -4.74
C VAL A 84 -8.84 -17.79 -5.65
N PRO A 85 -9.02 -18.34 -6.87
CA PRO A 85 -7.92 -18.60 -7.79
C PRO A 85 -7.34 -17.33 -8.41
N PHE A 86 -6.10 -17.46 -8.91
CA PHE A 86 -5.52 -16.49 -9.82
C PHE A 86 -6.17 -16.57 -11.19
N TRP A 87 -6.66 -15.43 -11.66
CA TRP A 87 -7.29 -15.27 -12.96
C TRP A 87 -6.42 -14.40 -13.84
N TRP A 88 -5.75 -15.03 -14.81
CA TRP A 88 -4.75 -14.38 -15.64
C TRP A 88 -5.41 -13.68 -16.82
N TRP A 89 -5.33 -12.36 -16.87
CA TRP A 89 -5.80 -11.52 -17.98
C TRP A 89 -4.69 -11.29 -19.02
N SER A 90 -3.96 -12.35 -19.34
CA SER A 90 -2.79 -12.32 -20.23
C SER A 90 -2.96 -13.28 -21.41
N GLY A 91 -2.30 -12.97 -22.52
CA GLY A 91 -2.17 -13.86 -23.68
C GLY A 91 -3.17 -13.62 -24.81
N ASP A 92 -4.31 -12.99 -24.54
CA ASP A 92 -5.31 -12.64 -25.56
C ASP A 92 -6.03 -11.33 -25.21
N LYS A 93 -6.67 -10.70 -26.20
CA LYS A 93 -7.48 -9.49 -26.00
C LYS A 93 -8.65 -9.79 -25.05
N LEU A 94 -8.91 -8.89 -24.11
CA LEU A 94 -10.07 -9.00 -23.23
C LEU A 94 -11.38 -8.91 -24.01
N ASP A 95 -12.33 -9.73 -23.59
CA ASP A 95 -13.63 -9.88 -24.23
C ASP A 95 -14.69 -10.06 -23.15
N LYS A 96 -15.71 -9.19 -23.15
CA LYS A 96 -16.70 -9.13 -22.07
C LYS A 96 -17.55 -10.39 -21.99
N ASP A 97 -17.92 -10.98 -23.14
CA ASP A 97 -18.73 -12.20 -23.17
C ASP A 97 -17.93 -13.38 -22.61
N ARG A 98 -16.64 -13.48 -22.94
CA ARG A 98 -15.75 -14.48 -22.36
C ARG A 98 -15.55 -14.30 -20.87
N LEU A 99 -15.37 -13.07 -20.39
CA LEU A 99 -15.24 -12.80 -18.95
C LEU A 99 -16.51 -13.21 -18.20
N ALA A 100 -17.69 -12.82 -18.70
CA ALA A 100 -18.98 -13.19 -18.10
C ALA A 100 -19.19 -14.72 -18.11
N TRP A 101 -18.84 -15.39 -19.21
CA TRP A 101 -18.87 -16.85 -19.29
C TRP A 101 -17.97 -17.49 -18.23
N GLN A 102 -16.71 -17.05 -18.09
CA GLN A 102 -15.77 -17.57 -17.08
C GLN A 102 -16.28 -17.37 -15.66
N ILE A 103 -16.80 -16.18 -15.34
CA ILE A 103 -17.37 -15.87 -14.02
C ILE A 103 -18.51 -16.83 -13.69
N ARG A 104 -19.45 -17.03 -14.63
CA ARG A 104 -20.58 -17.95 -14.43
C ARG A 104 -20.13 -19.39 -14.24
N GLU A 105 -19.21 -19.89 -15.06
CA GLU A 105 -18.70 -21.27 -14.93
C GLU A 105 -17.98 -21.51 -13.60
N LEU A 106 -17.24 -20.51 -13.09
CA LEU A 106 -16.56 -20.60 -11.81
C LEU A 106 -17.55 -20.53 -10.63
N HIS A 107 -18.56 -19.66 -10.73
CA HIS A 107 -19.65 -19.62 -9.75
C HIS A 107 -20.38 -20.96 -9.64
N GLU A 108 -20.75 -21.57 -10.77
CA GLU A 108 -21.41 -22.89 -10.82
C GLU A 108 -20.57 -24.01 -10.18
N LYS A 109 -19.25 -23.81 -10.06
CA LYS A 109 -18.31 -24.73 -9.40
C LYS A 109 -18.02 -24.38 -7.94
N GLY A 110 -18.67 -23.36 -7.38
CA GLY A 110 -18.50 -22.96 -5.98
C GLY A 110 -17.30 -22.07 -5.70
N VAL A 111 -16.68 -21.48 -6.73
CA VAL A 111 -15.64 -20.47 -6.54
C VAL A 111 -16.28 -19.20 -5.98
N THR A 112 -15.69 -18.65 -4.92
CA THR A 112 -16.27 -17.50 -4.21
C THR A 112 -15.68 -16.16 -4.61
N GLY A 113 -14.59 -16.16 -5.36
CA GLY A 113 -14.01 -14.94 -5.91
C GLY A 113 -12.79 -15.22 -6.76
N MET A 114 -12.18 -14.18 -7.32
CA MET A 114 -10.99 -14.30 -8.16
C MET A 114 -10.01 -13.16 -7.90
N GLN A 115 -8.72 -13.43 -8.08
CA GLN A 115 -7.70 -12.39 -8.11
C GLN A 115 -7.15 -12.24 -9.52
N VAL A 116 -7.39 -11.08 -10.14
CA VAL A 116 -6.84 -10.74 -11.45
C VAL A 116 -5.33 -10.58 -11.33
N ASN A 117 -4.60 -11.32 -12.17
CA ASN A 117 -3.14 -11.38 -12.19
C ASN A 117 -2.60 -11.21 -13.62
N TYR A 118 -1.34 -10.79 -13.72
CA TYR A 118 -0.64 -10.62 -14.99
C TYR A 118 0.71 -11.33 -14.99
N ALA A 119 1.01 -12.01 -16.10
CA ALA A 119 2.27 -12.73 -16.26
C ALA A 119 3.40 -11.78 -16.65
N HIS A 120 4.63 -12.17 -16.37
CA HIS A 120 5.84 -11.42 -16.76
C HIS A 120 6.67 -12.18 -17.78
N LYS A 121 7.45 -11.42 -18.56
CA LYS A 121 8.52 -11.97 -19.40
C LYS A 121 9.70 -12.36 -18.51
N ASP A 122 10.38 -13.45 -18.84
CA ASP A 122 11.65 -13.81 -18.19
C ASP A 122 12.80 -13.14 -18.96
N THR A 123 13.11 -11.89 -18.61
CA THR A 123 14.18 -11.10 -19.25
C THR A 123 15.11 -10.48 -18.24
N SER A 124 16.40 -10.39 -18.61
CA SER A 124 17.44 -9.77 -17.80
C SER A 124 17.32 -8.26 -17.72
N GLN A 125 16.83 -7.58 -18.77
CA GLN A 125 16.54 -6.15 -18.81
C GLN A 125 15.40 -5.83 -19.82
N PRO A 126 14.40 -5.00 -19.46
CA PRO A 126 14.06 -4.62 -18.08
C PRO A 126 13.79 -5.86 -17.24
N HIS A 127 13.99 -5.79 -15.92
CA HIS A 127 13.82 -6.96 -15.05
C HIS A 127 12.35 -7.38 -15.02
N TRP A 128 12.05 -8.48 -15.70
CA TRP A 128 10.79 -9.21 -15.57
C TRP A 128 9.54 -8.34 -15.88
N PRO A 129 9.44 -7.67 -17.04
CA PRO A 129 8.31 -6.78 -17.31
C PRO A 129 7.02 -7.59 -17.48
N THR A 130 5.88 -7.01 -17.07
CA THR A 130 4.56 -7.55 -17.38
C THR A 130 4.41 -7.73 -18.90
N PHE A 131 3.78 -8.83 -19.33
CA PHE A 131 3.45 -9.01 -20.74
C PHE A 131 2.51 -7.89 -21.22
N PRO A 132 2.64 -7.42 -22.48
CA PRO A 132 1.65 -6.50 -23.05
C PRO A 132 0.25 -7.12 -23.00
N ASN A 133 -0.75 -6.30 -22.67
CA ASN A 133 -2.15 -6.71 -22.61
C ASN A 133 -2.99 -5.83 -23.53
N SER A 134 -4.16 -6.33 -23.92
CA SER A 134 -5.11 -5.59 -24.74
C SER A 134 -6.50 -5.66 -24.10
N PRO A 135 -7.05 -4.52 -23.61
CA PRO A 135 -6.45 -3.18 -23.56
C PRO A 135 -5.23 -3.09 -22.64
N GLU A 136 -4.40 -2.06 -22.84
CA GLU A 136 -3.25 -1.79 -21.99
C GLU A 136 -3.70 -1.50 -20.55
N ILE A 137 -2.97 -2.01 -19.56
CA ILE A 137 -3.34 -1.93 -18.15
C ILE A 137 -3.46 -0.46 -17.72
N PHE A 138 -4.50 -0.14 -16.93
CA PHE A 138 -4.83 1.19 -16.41
C PHE A 138 -5.24 2.24 -17.45
N THR A 139 -5.40 1.88 -18.73
CA THR A 139 -6.10 2.75 -19.69
C THR A 139 -7.60 2.86 -19.34
N PRO A 140 -8.31 3.91 -19.80
CA PRO A 140 -9.75 4.02 -19.60
C PRO A 140 -10.51 2.78 -20.08
N GLU A 141 -10.12 2.22 -21.22
CA GLU A 141 -10.74 1.00 -21.77
C GLU A 141 -10.49 -0.21 -20.86
N TRP A 142 -9.31 -0.33 -20.24
CA TRP A 142 -9.06 -1.35 -19.24
C TRP A 142 -9.95 -1.20 -18.00
N TRP A 143 -10.16 0.02 -17.54
CA TRP A 143 -11.08 0.30 -16.42
C TRP A 143 -12.53 -0.04 -16.75
N ASP A 144 -12.95 0.07 -18.02
CA ASP A 144 -14.28 -0.39 -18.46
C ASP A 144 -14.43 -1.92 -18.37
N PHE A 145 -13.36 -2.68 -18.64
CA PHE A 145 -13.34 -4.14 -18.43
C PHE A 145 -13.32 -4.51 -16.95
N TRP A 146 -12.54 -3.78 -16.14
CA TRP A 146 -12.51 -3.97 -14.69
C TRP A 146 -13.89 -3.73 -14.06
N ALA A 147 -14.53 -2.60 -14.38
CA ALA A 147 -15.86 -2.26 -13.89
C ALA A 147 -16.89 -3.33 -14.30
N PHE A 148 -16.86 -3.75 -15.57
CA PHE A 148 -17.71 -4.83 -16.07
C PHE A 148 -17.50 -6.13 -15.30
N ALA A 149 -16.26 -6.59 -15.12
CA ALA A 149 -15.97 -7.83 -14.40
C ALA A 149 -16.41 -7.76 -12.94
N ALA A 150 -16.21 -6.63 -12.28
CA ALA A 150 -16.67 -6.41 -10.91
C ALA A 150 -18.21 -6.43 -10.79
N GLU A 151 -18.92 -5.81 -11.74
CA GLU A 151 -20.38 -5.87 -11.81
C GLU A 151 -20.88 -7.31 -12.04
N GLU A 152 -20.27 -8.04 -12.98
CA GLU A 152 -20.60 -9.44 -13.25
C GLU A 152 -20.35 -10.34 -12.03
N CYS A 153 -19.22 -10.19 -11.34
CA CYS A 153 -18.95 -10.91 -10.09
C CYS A 153 -20.01 -10.60 -9.02
N GLY A 154 -20.42 -9.34 -8.92
CA GLY A 154 -21.45 -8.88 -7.99
C GLY A 154 -22.81 -9.57 -8.17
N LYS A 155 -23.19 -9.92 -9.42
CA LYS A 155 -24.44 -10.65 -9.71
C LYS A 155 -24.51 -12.03 -9.05
N TYR A 156 -23.35 -12.65 -8.82
CA TYR A 156 -23.21 -13.97 -8.22
C TYR A 156 -22.70 -13.93 -6.78
N GLY A 157 -22.56 -12.73 -6.20
CA GLY A 157 -21.96 -12.57 -4.89
C GLY A 157 -20.51 -13.05 -4.84
N MET A 158 -19.75 -12.92 -5.93
CA MET A 158 -18.33 -13.29 -5.97
C MET A 158 -17.43 -12.10 -5.64
N GLY A 159 -16.35 -12.32 -4.89
CA GLY A 159 -15.29 -11.34 -4.68
C GLY A 159 -14.40 -11.17 -5.93
N ILE A 160 -13.86 -9.98 -6.13
CA ILE A 160 -12.82 -9.73 -7.14
C ILE A 160 -11.72 -8.85 -6.56
N GLY A 161 -10.47 -9.21 -6.81
CA GLY A 161 -9.29 -8.44 -6.39
C GLY A 161 -8.29 -8.27 -7.52
N LEU A 162 -7.46 -7.22 -7.43
CA LEU A 162 -6.34 -6.99 -8.35
C LEU A 162 -5.04 -7.28 -7.61
N SER A 163 -4.24 -8.19 -8.17
CA SER A 163 -2.89 -8.43 -7.68
C SER A 163 -1.96 -7.32 -8.17
N THR A 164 -1.11 -6.80 -7.28
CA THR A 164 -0.03 -5.89 -7.70
C THR A 164 1.17 -6.63 -8.25
N TYR A 165 1.16 -7.97 -8.22
CA TYR A 165 2.20 -8.81 -8.80
C TYR A 165 2.48 -8.42 -10.26
N THR A 166 3.74 -8.10 -10.56
CA THR A 166 4.27 -7.52 -11.81
C THR A 166 3.92 -6.04 -12.07
N LEU A 167 2.86 -5.50 -11.46
CA LEU A 167 2.41 -4.13 -11.71
C LEU A 167 3.22 -3.08 -10.92
N ASP A 168 3.74 -3.44 -9.75
CA ASP A 168 4.47 -2.55 -8.84
C ASP A 168 5.97 -2.88 -8.71
N TRP A 169 6.54 -3.61 -9.68
CA TRP A 169 7.96 -3.98 -9.65
C TRP A 169 8.88 -2.79 -9.92
N THR A 170 9.86 -2.60 -9.03
CA THR A 170 10.87 -1.55 -9.13
C THR A 170 11.76 -1.73 -10.36
N GLY A 171 12.16 -0.65 -11.01
CA GLY A 171 13.11 -0.71 -12.14
C GLY A 171 12.48 -1.18 -13.46
N THR A 172 11.16 -1.24 -13.53
CA THR A 172 10.40 -1.40 -14.77
C THR A 172 9.58 -0.15 -15.06
N GLU A 173 9.32 0.13 -16.34
CA GLU A 173 8.50 1.27 -16.74
C GLU A 173 7.01 0.94 -16.48
N ASN A 174 6.54 1.25 -15.28
CA ASN A 174 5.14 1.07 -14.87
C ASN A 174 4.63 2.28 -14.09
N LEU A 175 3.32 2.30 -13.82
CA LEU A 175 2.64 3.39 -13.12
C LEU A 175 3.23 3.65 -11.73
N PHE A 176 3.55 2.60 -10.97
CA PHE A 176 4.10 2.70 -9.62
C PHE A 176 5.53 3.23 -9.62
N ASN A 177 6.34 2.88 -10.63
CA ASN A 177 7.67 3.45 -10.80
C ASN A 177 7.59 4.97 -10.98
N ARG A 178 6.66 5.43 -11.83
CA ARG A 178 6.48 6.86 -12.12
C ARG A 178 5.89 7.66 -10.96
N ILE A 179 4.97 7.08 -10.19
CA ILE A 179 4.23 7.80 -9.13
C ILE A 179 4.91 7.65 -7.77
N ILE A 180 5.49 6.50 -7.46
CA ILE A 180 6.00 6.16 -6.13
C ILE A 180 7.53 6.09 -6.14
N TYR A 181 8.13 5.26 -6.99
CA TYR A 181 9.56 4.98 -6.88
C TYR A 181 10.47 6.09 -7.43
N GLU A 182 9.98 6.96 -8.32
CA GLU A 182 10.74 8.10 -8.82
C GLU A 182 10.71 9.32 -7.88
N ASP A 183 9.77 9.40 -6.94
CA ASP A 183 9.67 10.50 -5.99
C ASP A 183 10.30 10.12 -4.63
N PRO A 184 11.43 10.77 -4.25
CA PRO A 184 12.10 10.52 -2.98
C PRO A 184 11.23 10.74 -1.73
N ALA A 185 10.11 11.47 -1.84
CA ALA A 185 9.17 11.67 -0.74
C ALA A 185 8.50 10.36 -0.28
N PHE A 186 8.33 9.39 -1.19
CA PHE A 186 7.71 8.10 -0.88
C PHE A 186 8.72 6.99 -0.56
N HIS A 187 10.02 7.28 -0.60
CA HIS A 187 11.04 6.28 -0.31
C HIS A 187 11.07 5.93 1.17
N THR A 188 11.20 4.63 1.45
CA THR A 188 11.45 4.15 2.80
C THR A 188 12.73 4.77 3.33
N ARG A 189 12.70 5.25 4.58
CA ARG A 189 13.89 5.79 5.25
C ARG A 189 14.56 4.71 6.08
N THR A 190 15.87 4.60 5.93
CA THR A 190 16.70 3.69 6.74
C THR A 190 17.36 4.47 7.86
N LEU A 191 17.28 3.94 9.09
CA LEU A 191 18.05 4.46 10.22
C LEU A 191 19.43 3.82 10.22
N HIS A 192 20.46 4.66 10.18
CA HIS A 192 21.85 4.22 10.34
C HIS A 192 22.33 4.62 11.73
N LEU A 193 22.89 3.66 12.47
CA LEU A 193 23.54 3.92 13.75
C LEU A 193 25.01 4.30 13.51
N ARG A 194 25.43 5.42 14.08
CA ARG A 194 26.84 5.81 14.16
C ARG A 194 27.18 6.13 15.61
N GLU A 195 28.11 5.37 16.18
CA GLU A 195 28.69 5.67 17.49
C GLU A 195 29.78 6.74 17.33
N VAL A 196 29.76 7.76 18.17
CA VAL A 196 30.73 8.85 18.18
C VAL A 196 31.33 8.94 19.56
N THR A 197 32.62 8.68 19.68
CA THR A 197 33.34 8.61 20.97
C THR A 197 34.27 9.79 21.21
N ASP A 198 34.60 10.57 20.18
CA ASP A 198 35.54 11.69 20.22
C ASP A 198 34.86 13.07 20.38
N GLY A 199 33.52 13.09 20.45
CA GLY A 199 32.72 14.32 20.59
C GLY A 199 32.65 15.19 19.34
N ASN A 200 33.31 14.81 18.25
CA ASN A 200 33.33 15.57 17.00
C ASN A 200 32.27 15.05 16.03
N PHE A 201 31.01 15.43 16.26
CA PHE A 201 29.92 15.14 15.34
C PHE A 201 29.06 16.38 15.08
N THR A 202 28.93 16.72 13.80
CA THR A 202 28.00 17.74 13.33
C THR A 202 26.76 17.04 12.78
N PRO A 203 25.61 17.11 13.47
CA PRO A 203 24.38 16.48 12.98
C PRO A 203 23.90 17.16 11.68
N SER A 204 23.43 16.36 10.73
CA SER A 204 22.66 16.84 9.57
C SER A 204 21.19 17.06 9.95
N GLU A 205 20.42 17.71 9.08
CA GLU A 205 18.97 17.94 9.28
C GLU A 205 18.15 16.66 9.50
N ASN A 206 18.67 15.49 9.08
CA ASN A 206 18.02 14.19 9.24
C ASN A 206 18.58 13.37 10.43
N SER A 207 19.34 14.00 11.34
CA SER A 207 19.97 13.30 12.46
C SER A 207 19.07 13.32 13.71
N ILE A 208 18.89 12.15 14.34
CA ILE A 208 18.34 12.01 15.69
C ILE A 208 19.49 11.53 16.59
N GLY A 209 19.80 12.28 17.65
CA GLY A 209 20.89 11.97 18.57
C GLY A 209 20.40 11.56 19.96
N PHE A 210 21.11 10.63 20.59
CA PHE A 210 20.94 10.26 21.99
C PHE A 210 22.27 10.47 22.72
N TRP A 211 22.24 11.09 23.89
CA TRP A 211 23.43 11.38 24.69
C TRP A 211 23.34 10.65 26.03
N ALA A 212 24.38 9.89 26.38
CA ALA A 212 24.53 9.29 27.69
C ALA A 212 25.59 10.09 28.47
N TYR A 213 25.20 10.61 29.64
CA TYR A 213 26.13 11.26 30.56
C TYR A 213 26.56 10.27 31.64
N PRO A 214 27.85 10.23 32.03
CA PRO A 214 28.26 9.48 33.20
C PRO A 214 27.61 10.07 34.44
N PHE A 215 26.81 9.28 35.15
CA PHE A 215 26.33 9.63 36.49
C PHE A 215 27.55 9.63 37.43
N ARG A 216 27.82 10.76 38.08
CA ARG A 216 28.73 10.83 39.23
C ARG A 216 28.01 10.39 40.49
#